data_AF-A0A8W8J352-F1
#
_entry.id   AF-A0A8W8J352-F1
#
_cell.length_a   1.000
_cell.length_b   1.000
_cell.length_c   1.000
_cell.angle_alpha   90.00
_cell.angle_beta   90.00
_cell.angle_gamma   90.00
#
_symmetry.space_group_name_H-M   'P 1'
#
loop_
_entity.id
_entity.type
_entity.pdbx_description
1 polymer ?
#
loop_
_entity_poly.entity_id
_entity_poly.type
_entity_poly.pdbx_seq_one_letter_code
_entity_poly.pdbx_strand_id
1 'polypeptide(L)'
;MCLRLAVLLVSFLVCVLSDRTPCEHQCFPYRIKCHSDCRRDYLSNSFKEKFKACSEKCEWYFNDCDDECECRAINIRERAGCEQICQTHPYLDEWNRRQCMIECKFDFSENYSKC
;
A
#
# COMPACT_ATOMS: atom_id res chain seq x y z
N MET A 1 36.84 -16.37 13.30
CA MET A 1 35.95 -15.57 14.15
C MET A 1 35.50 -14.34 13.36
N CYS A 2 34.22 -13.98 13.49
CA CYS A 2 33.59 -12.73 13.03
C CYS A 2 33.43 -12.47 11.52
N LEU A 3 32.64 -13.31 10.84
CA LEU A 3 31.83 -12.90 9.67
C LEU A 3 30.35 -13.24 9.96
N ARG A 4 29.74 -12.58 10.95
CA ARG A 4 28.31 -12.78 11.28
C ARG A 4 27.51 -11.49 11.49
N LEU A 5 28.10 -10.31 11.26
CA LEU A 5 27.37 -9.04 11.43
C LEU A 5 26.71 -8.49 10.16
N ALA A 6 27.12 -8.90 8.96
CA ALA A 6 26.61 -8.30 7.72
C ALA A 6 25.26 -8.87 7.24
N VAL A 7 24.88 -10.08 7.67
CA VAL A 7 23.69 -10.77 7.13
C VAL A 7 22.39 -10.25 7.75
N LEU A 8 22.42 -9.76 8.99
CA LEU A 8 21.21 -9.25 9.67
C LEU A 8 20.70 -7.92 9.10
N LEU A 9 21.59 -7.09 8.56
CA LEU A 9 21.19 -5.80 7.95
C LEU A 9 20.45 -6.00 6.61
N VAL A 10 20.83 -7.02 5.83
CA VAL A 10 20.15 -7.32 4.56
C VAL A 10 18.76 -7.91 4.82
N SER A 11 18.61 -8.77 5.84
CA SER A 11 17.31 -9.33 6.21
C SER A 11 16.35 -8.27 6.74
N PHE A 12 16.83 -7.29 7.54
CA PHE A 12 16.00 -6.16 7.97
C PHE A 12 15.63 -5.22 6.81
N LEU A 13 16.54 -4.97 5.85
CA LEU A 13 16.21 -4.16 4.68
C LEU A 13 15.16 -4.82 3.78
N VAL A 14 15.22 -6.15 3.61
CA VAL A 14 14.26 -6.91 2.79
C VAL A 14 12.89 -6.97 3.46
N CYS A 15 12.81 -7.03 4.80
CA CYS A 15 11.53 -6.96 5.51
C CYS A 15 10.90 -5.56 5.46
N VAL A 16 11.68 -4.48 5.45
CA VAL A 16 11.16 -3.10 5.32
C VAL A 16 10.71 -2.80 3.88
N LEU A 17 11.25 -3.50 2.88
CA LEU A 17 10.89 -3.32 1.47
C LEU A 17 9.70 -4.21 1.01
N SER A 18 9.21 -5.09 1.89
CA SER A 18 8.16 -6.07 1.58
C SER A 18 6.83 -5.77 2.28
N ASP A 19 6.55 -4.50 2.56
CA ASP A 19 5.23 -4.03 3.00
C ASP A 19 4.47 -3.34 1.87
N ARG A 20 4.85 -3.61 0.62
CA ARG A 20 4.02 -3.26 -0.53
C ARG A 20 2.74 -4.08 -0.43
N THR A 21 1.62 -3.42 -0.15
CA THR A 21 0.33 -4.11 -0.12
C THR A 21 0.05 -4.79 -1.46
N PRO A 22 -0.85 -5.79 -1.54
CA PRO A 22 -1.26 -6.41 -2.82
C PRO A 22 -1.72 -5.38 -3.86
N CYS A 23 -2.11 -4.20 -3.41
CA CYS A 23 -2.53 -3.05 -4.19
C CYS A 23 -1.34 -2.39 -4.93
N GLU A 24 -0.21 -2.14 -4.26
CA GLU A 24 0.99 -1.53 -4.88
C GLU A 24 1.61 -2.39 -5.99
N HIS A 25 1.43 -3.72 -5.91
CA HIS A 25 1.84 -4.64 -6.97
C HIS A 25 1.10 -4.44 -8.30
N GLN A 26 0.00 -3.69 -8.32
CA GLN A 26 -0.79 -3.38 -9.51
C GLN A 26 -0.47 -1.98 -10.07
N CYS A 27 -0.28 -0.97 -9.20
CA CYS A 27 -0.04 0.41 -9.62
C CYS A 27 1.33 0.62 -10.28
N PHE A 28 2.39 0.03 -9.70
CA PHE A 28 3.76 0.28 -10.17
C PHE A 28 4.06 -0.30 -11.57
N PRO A 29 3.65 -1.53 -11.90
CA PRO A 29 3.78 -2.04 -13.28
C PRO A 29 2.99 -1.22 -14.30
N TYR A 30 1.81 -0.70 -13.92
CA TYR A 30 1.01 0.17 -14.78
C TYR A 30 1.76 1.46 -15.11
N ARG A 31 2.36 2.12 -14.10
CA ARG A 31 3.17 3.34 -14.29
C ARG A 31 4.28 3.11 -15.30
N ILE A 32 5.09 2.06 -15.12
CA ILE A 32 6.19 1.74 -16.03
C ILE A 32 5.68 1.53 -17.45
N LYS A 33 4.60 0.76 -17.61
CA LYS A 33 4.01 0.48 -18.92
C LYS A 33 3.51 1.76 -19.58
N CYS A 34 2.77 2.60 -18.86
CA CYS A 34 2.21 3.85 -19.35
C CYS A 34 3.31 4.80 -19.85
N HIS A 35 4.35 5.04 -19.05
CA HIS A 35 5.46 5.89 -19.48
C HIS A 35 6.27 5.29 -20.64
N SER A 36 6.41 3.96 -20.69
CA SER A 36 7.05 3.27 -21.82
C SER A 36 6.27 3.47 -23.12
N ASP A 37 4.94 3.39 -23.07
CA ASP A 37 4.07 3.63 -24.21
C ASP A 37 4.13 5.11 -24.65
N CYS A 38 4.06 6.07 -23.72
CA CYS A 38 4.25 7.50 -24.02
C CYS A 38 5.61 7.76 -24.70
N ARG A 39 6.68 7.12 -24.20
CA ARG A 39 8.03 7.26 -24.75
C ARG A 39 8.11 6.67 -26.16
N ARG A 40 7.47 5.52 -26.41
CA ARG A 40 7.42 4.90 -27.74
C ARG A 40 6.75 5.82 -28.76
N ASP A 41 5.63 6.44 -28.38
CA ASP A 41 4.89 7.38 -29.23
C ASP A 41 5.66 8.69 -29.47
N TYR A 42 6.43 9.13 -28.48
CA TYR A 42 7.33 10.26 -28.65
C TYR A 42 8.46 9.94 -29.64
N LEU A 43 9.06 8.76 -29.55
CA LEU A 43 10.14 8.35 -30.46
C LEU A 43 9.66 8.19 -31.91
N SER A 44 8.38 7.86 -32.13
CA SER A 44 7.80 7.72 -33.48
C SER A 44 7.39 9.05 -34.10
N ASN A 45 6.87 10.00 -33.31
CA ASN A 45 6.29 11.24 -33.84
C ASN A 45 7.02 12.54 -33.43
N SER A 46 7.96 12.47 -32.48
CA SER A 46 8.77 13.60 -31.96
C SER A 46 8.00 14.80 -31.39
N PHE A 47 6.70 14.67 -31.08
CA PHE A 47 5.88 15.75 -30.51
C PHE A 47 6.06 15.85 -29.00
N LYS A 48 6.81 16.87 -28.57
CA LYS A 48 7.15 17.09 -27.16
C LYS A 48 5.93 17.41 -26.29
N GLU A 49 4.98 18.24 -26.75
CA GLU A 49 3.78 18.55 -25.94
C GLU A 49 2.93 17.31 -25.71
N LYS A 50 2.76 16.45 -26.72
CA LYS A 50 2.00 15.20 -26.59
C LYS A 50 2.65 14.24 -25.60
N PHE A 51 3.98 14.12 -25.63
CA PHE A 51 4.71 13.32 -24.65
C PHE A 51 4.53 13.82 -23.22
N LYS A 52 4.58 15.15 -23.03
CA LYS A 52 4.39 15.78 -21.71
C LYS A 52 2.98 15.47 -21.18
N ALA A 53 1.95 15.74 -21.98
CA ALA A 53 0.56 15.48 -21.60
C ALA A 53 0.31 13.99 -21.30
N CYS A 54 0.91 13.08 -22.09
CA CYS A 54 0.83 11.64 -21.85
C CYS A 54 1.48 11.24 -20.52
N SER A 55 2.69 11.75 -20.25
CA SER A 55 3.42 11.45 -19.02
C SER A 55 2.72 12.01 -17.77
N GLU A 56 2.16 13.22 -17.86
CA GLU A 56 1.36 13.82 -16.78
C GLU A 56 0.12 12.99 -16.47
N LYS A 57 -0.56 12.48 -17.51
CA LYS A 57 -1.71 11.58 -17.33
C LYS A 57 -1.30 10.27 -16.65
N CYS A 58 -0.18 9.66 -17.05
CA CYS A 58 0.33 8.45 -16.39
C CYS A 58 0.61 8.69 -14.91
N GLU A 59 1.23 9.83 -14.57
CA GLU A 59 1.55 10.16 -13.19
C GLU A 59 0.29 10.42 -12.36
N TRP A 60 -0.72 11.10 -12.94
CA TRP A 60 -2.00 11.31 -12.26
C TRP A 60 -2.69 9.98 -11.89
N TYR A 61 -2.78 9.04 -12.84
CA TYR A 61 -3.35 7.71 -12.56
C TYR A 61 -2.51 6.91 -11.55
N PHE A 62 -1.19 7.04 -11.60
CA PHE A 62 -0.34 6.36 -10.64
C PHE A 62 -0.55 6.91 -9.23
N ASN A 63 -0.59 8.24 -9.07
CA ASN A 63 -0.80 8.88 -7.77
C ASN A 63 -2.16 8.51 -7.17
N ASP A 64 -3.23 8.53 -7.97
CA ASP A 64 -4.58 8.10 -7.54
C ASP A 64 -4.57 6.65 -7.02
N CYS A 65 -3.88 5.76 -7.75
CA CYS A 65 -3.71 4.36 -7.36
C CYS A 65 -2.85 4.22 -6.09
N ASP A 66 -1.76 4.98 -5.97
CA ASP A 66 -0.85 4.95 -4.81
C ASP A 66 -1.57 5.44 -3.55
N ASP A 67 -2.36 6.51 -3.66
CA ASP A 67 -3.18 7.08 -2.59
C ASP A 67 -4.24 6.07 -2.10
N GLU A 68 -4.96 5.42 -3.03
CA GLU A 68 -5.94 4.36 -2.69
C GLU A 68 -5.26 3.19 -1.96
N CYS A 69 -4.08 2.78 -2.42
CA CYS A 69 -3.31 1.72 -1.80
C CYS A 69 -2.78 2.09 -0.41
N GLU A 70 -2.30 3.32 -0.23
CA GLU A 70 -1.86 3.82 1.07
C GLU A 70 -3.03 3.87 2.06
N CYS A 71 -4.19 4.38 1.61
CA CYS A 71 -5.41 4.41 2.43
C CYS A 71 -5.80 2.99 2.90
N ARG A 72 -5.78 2.01 2.00
CA ARG A 72 -6.08 0.60 2.34
C ARG A 72 -5.05 0.01 3.29
N ALA A 73 -3.76 0.31 3.10
CA ALA A 73 -2.68 -0.14 3.96
C ALA A 73 -2.84 0.38 5.40
N ILE A 74 -3.20 1.66 5.56
CA ILE A 74 -3.49 2.28 6.86
C ILE A 74 -4.66 1.55 7.52
N ASN A 75 -5.78 1.36 6.82
CA ASN A 75 -6.95 0.67 7.35
C ASN A 75 -6.64 -0.76 7.83
N ILE A 76 -5.84 -1.51 7.08
CA ILE A 76 -5.42 -2.87 7.46
C ILE A 76 -4.59 -2.83 8.76
N ARG A 77 -3.66 -1.88 8.89
CA ARG A 77 -2.83 -1.71 10.09
C ARG A 77 -3.66 -1.29 11.30
N GLU A 78 -4.58 -0.34 11.13
CA GLU A 78 -5.47 0.12 12.20
C GLU A 78 -6.36 -1.01 12.71
N ARG A 79 -6.93 -1.81 11.80
CA ARG A 79 -7.70 -3.00 12.19
C ARG A 79 -6.86 -3.98 13.01
N ALA A 80 -5.65 -4.30 12.54
CA ALA A 80 -4.76 -5.21 13.26
C ALA A 80 -4.42 -4.69 14.67
N GLY A 81 -4.15 -3.38 14.80
CA GLY A 81 -3.94 -2.73 16.09
C GLY A 81 -5.17 -2.79 16.99
N CYS A 82 -6.36 -2.51 16.45
CA CYS A 82 -7.63 -2.61 17.16
C CYS A 82 -7.89 -4.03 17.68
N GLU A 83 -7.77 -5.03 16.81
CA GLU A 83 -7.96 -6.44 17.18
C GLU A 83 -6.94 -6.87 18.26
N GLN A 84 -5.69 -6.40 18.19
CA GLN A 84 -4.66 -6.67 19.22
C GLN A 84 -5.03 -6.04 20.57
N ILE A 85 -5.57 -4.81 20.58
CA ILE A 85 -6.05 -4.17 21.81
C ILE A 85 -7.21 -4.97 22.41
N CYS A 86 -8.20 -5.38 21.61
CA CYS A 86 -9.30 -6.21 22.09
C CYS A 86 -8.80 -7.57 22.65
N GLN A 87 -7.72 -8.13 22.12
CA GLN A 87 -7.17 -9.38 22.64
C GLN A 87 -6.43 -9.21 23.97
N THR A 88 -5.76 -8.07 24.16
CA THR A 88 -4.88 -7.82 25.30
C THR A 88 -5.58 -7.10 26.46
N HIS A 89 -6.68 -6.39 26.20
CA HIS A 89 -7.41 -5.66 27.22
C HIS A 89 -8.09 -6.62 28.24
N PRO A 90 -8.02 -6.32 29.55
CA PRO A 90 -8.57 -7.18 30.59
C PRO A 90 -10.08 -6.98 30.75
N TYR A 91 -10.85 -7.45 29.77
CA TYR A 91 -12.32 -7.45 29.86
C TYR A 91 -12.82 -8.31 31.03
N LEU A 92 -13.91 -7.85 31.66
CA LEU A 92 -14.60 -8.57 32.74
C LEU A 92 -15.31 -9.84 32.25
N ASP A 93 -15.74 -9.86 30.98
CA ASP A 93 -16.41 -10.98 30.35
C ASP A 93 -16.05 -11.12 28.86
N GLU A 94 -16.36 -12.29 28.29
CA GLU A 94 -16.10 -12.59 26.88
C GLU A 94 -16.99 -11.77 25.93
N TRP A 95 -18.17 -11.34 26.40
CA TRP A 95 -19.12 -10.59 25.58
C TRP A 95 -18.54 -9.23 25.19
N ASN A 96 -17.95 -8.50 26.13
CA ASN A 96 -17.31 -7.20 25.89
C ASN A 96 -16.11 -7.33 24.93
N ARG A 97 -15.30 -8.38 25.08
CA ARG A 97 -14.21 -8.69 24.14
C ARG A 97 -14.76 -8.92 22.73
N ARG A 98 -15.87 -9.66 22.61
CA ARG A 98 -16.52 -9.92 21.33
C ARG A 98 -17.09 -8.66 20.70
N GLN A 99 -17.71 -7.77 21.47
CA GLN A 99 -18.19 -6.48 20.98
C GLN A 99 -17.04 -5.63 20.44
N CYS A 100 -15.93 -5.53 21.16
CA CYS A 100 -14.73 -4.85 20.68
C CYS A 100 -14.25 -5.38 19.31
N MET A 101 -14.16 -6.71 19.16
CA MET A 101 -13.77 -7.31 17.87
C MET A 101 -14.78 -7.06 16.74
N ILE A 102 -16.06 -6.90 17.06
CA ILE A 102 -17.11 -6.55 16.09
C ILE A 102 -16.94 -5.09 15.66
N GLU A 103 -16.73 -4.17 16.61
CA GLU A 103 -16.49 -2.75 16.36
C GLU A 103 -15.25 -2.55 15.47
N CYS A 104 -14.12 -3.21 15.78
CA CYS A 104 -12.92 -3.14 14.94
C CYS A 104 -13.17 -3.57 13.48
N LYS A 105 -14.04 -4.57 13.27
CA LYS A 105 -14.40 -5.03 11.93
C LYS A 105 -15.35 -4.08 11.22
N PHE A 106 -16.28 -3.49 11.95
CA PHE A 106 -17.23 -2.51 11.44
C PHE A 106 -16.48 -1.25 10.97
N ASP A 107 -15.65 -0.68 11.83
CA ASP A 107 -14.84 0.51 11.53
C ASP A 107 -13.91 0.26 10.34
N PHE A 108 -13.26 -0.91 10.30
CA PHE A 108 -12.46 -1.31 9.16
C PHE A 108 -13.28 -1.36 7.87
N SER A 109 -14.45 -1.99 7.88
CA SER A 109 -15.28 -2.12 6.68
C SER A 109 -15.77 -0.76 6.18
N GLU A 110 -16.19 0.13 7.09
CA GLU A 110 -16.63 1.46 6.70
C GLU A 110 -15.49 2.28 6.10
N ASN A 111 -14.32 2.28 6.72
CA ASN A 111 -13.20 3.13 6.29
C ASN A 111 -12.48 2.54 5.07
N TYR A 112 -12.34 1.22 4.97
CA TYR A 112 -11.76 0.55 3.81
C TYR A 112 -12.60 0.77 2.54
N SER A 113 -13.92 0.92 2.67
CA SER A 113 -14.82 1.19 1.53
C SER A 113 -14.75 2.63 0.98
N LYS A 114 -14.13 3.55 1.73
CA LYS A 114 -14.03 4.99 1.41
C LYS A 114 -12.69 5.37 0.75
N CYS A 115 -11.77 4.44 0.57
CA CYS A 115 -10.41 4.66 0.04
C CYS A 115 -10.34 4.90 -1.48
#